data_AF-A0A2I1EKS4-F1
#
_entry.id   AF-A0A2I1EKS4-F1
#
_cell.length_a   1.000
_cell.length_b   1.000
_cell.length_c   1.000
_cell.angle_alpha   90.00
_cell.angle_beta   90.00
_cell.angle_gamma   90.00
#
_symmetry.space_group_name_H-M   'P 1'
#
loop_
_entity.id
_entity.type
_entity.pdbx_description
1 polymer ?
#
loop_
_entity_poly.entity_id
_entity_poly.type
_entity_poly.pdbx_seq_one_letter_code
_entity_poly.pdbx_strand_id
1 'polypeptide(L)'
;MVHTIRISAYDEFDGTVNKIVQERKGQNIFVLLFGTENPDTGKSWCPDCVKADPLIRKHLEEDAPVNSVLIEVPVGTREEYKGRPDNPYRLHPRIQLKSIPTLIKWTENVETDKRLVEEECARDNLLSAFFSA
;
A
#
# COMPACT_ATOMS: atom_id res chain seq x y z
N MET A 1 8.38 7.45 14.65
CA MET A 1 7.26 6.50 14.76
C MET A 1 6.40 6.65 13.51
N VAL A 2 6.03 5.54 12.90
CA VAL A 2 5.14 5.51 11.73
C VAL A 2 3.72 5.24 12.22
N HIS A 3 2.74 5.93 11.63
CA HIS A 3 1.34 5.70 11.93
C HIS A 3 0.72 4.78 10.87
N THR A 4 0.17 3.64 11.29
CA THR A 4 -0.53 2.73 10.39
C THR A 4 -2.03 2.90 10.49
N ILE A 5 -2.70 3.03 9.35
CA ILE A 5 -4.16 3.12 9.23
C ILE A 5 -4.60 2.06 8.23
N ARG A 6 -5.65 1.31 8.55
CA ARG A 6 -6.18 0.27 7.67
C ARG A 6 -7.53 0.68 7.11
N ILE A 7 -7.70 0.51 5.79
CA ILE A 7 -8.96 0.75 5.08
C ILE A 7 -9.41 -0.58 4.47
N SER A 8 -10.45 -1.17 5.04
CA SER A 8 -10.96 -2.48 4.60
C SER A 8 -12.12 -2.40 3.61
N ALA A 9 -12.78 -1.24 3.50
CA ALA A 9 -13.91 -1.02 2.60
C ALA A 9 -13.53 -0.04 1.48
N TYR A 10 -13.81 -0.41 0.23
CA TYR A 10 -13.49 0.43 -0.92
C TYR A 10 -14.22 1.78 -0.89
N ASP A 11 -15.51 1.79 -0.50
CA ASP A 11 -16.33 3.01 -0.48
C ASP A 11 -15.78 4.09 0.48
N GLU A 12 -14.96 3.69 1.46
CA GLU A 12 -14.32 4.59 2.42
C GLU A 12 -12.93 5.05 1.98
N PHE A 13 -12.38 4.48 0.89
CA PHE A 13 -10.99 4.67 0.48
C PHE A 13 -10.68 6.15 0.23
N ASP A 14 -11.37 6.78 -0.73
CA ASP A 14 -11.10 8.18 -1.08
C ASP A 14 -11.37 9.12 0.09
N GLY A 15 -12.46 8.92 0.82
CA GLY A 15 -12.81 9.74 1.98
C GLY A 15 -11.73 9.70 3.05
N THR A 16 -11.28 8.49 3.40
CA THR A 16 -10.25 8.29 4.43
C THR A 16 -8.88 8.80 3.98
N VAL A 17 -8.45 8.48 2.75
CA VAL A 17 -7.17 8.95 2.22
C VAL A 17 -7.14 10.48 2.14
N ASN A 18 -8.20 11.11 1.62
CA ASN A 18 -8.28 12.57 1.54
C ASN A 18 -8.23 13.21 2.94
N LYS A 19 -8.93 12.64 3.92
CA LYS A 19 -8.86 13.09 5.31
C LYS A 19 -7.43 13.01 5.86
N ILE A 20 -6.73 11.89 5.65
CA ILE A 20 -5.35 11.70 6.10
C ILE A 20 -4.42 12.72 5.44
N VAL A 21 -4.53 12.95 4.12
CA VAL A 21 -3.75 13.96 3.41
C VAL A 21 -3.92 15.35 4.00
N GLN A 22 -5.15 15.72 4.40
CA GLN A 22 -5.41 17.01 5.04
C GLN A 22 -4.86 17.09 6.46
N GLU A 23 -5.10 16.06 7.29
CA GLU A 23 -4.67 16.03 8.70
C GLU A 23 -3.15 15.88 8.86
N ARG A 24 -2.49 15.27 7.89
CA ARG A 24 -1.06 14.94 7.91
C ARG A 24 -0.28 15.72 6.86
N LYS A 25 -0.74 16.93 6.52
CA LYS A 25 -0.11 17.79 5.51
C LYS A 25 1.39 17.95 5.77
N GLY A 26 2.20 17.70 4.75
CA GLY A 26 3.67 17.74 4.83
C GLY A 26 4.33 16.48 5.38
N GLN A 27 3.57 15.47 5.81
CA GLN A 27 4.09 14.14 6.16
C GLN A 27 4.08 13.23 4.92
N ASN A 28 4.96 12.22 4.90
CA ASN A 28 4.94 11.22 3.83
C ASN A 28 3.80 10.23 4.08
N ILE A 29 3.00 10.00 3.05
CA ILE A 29 1.90 9.05 3.09
C ILE A 29 2.21 7.95 2.08
N PHE A 30 2.14 6.71 2.55
CA PHE A 30 2.36 5.52 1.76
C PHE A 30 1.07 4.69 1.74
N VAL A 31 0.69 4.16 0.58
CA VAL A 31 -0.48 3.28 0.42
C VAL A 31 0.01 1.92 -0.03
N LEU A 32 -0.26 0.89 0.76
CA LEU A 32 0.08 -0.50 0.47
C LEU A 32 -1.18 -1.28 0.11
N LEU A 33 -1.26 -1.71 -1.14
CA LEU A 33 -2.30 -2.60 -1.63
C LEU A 33 -1.79 -4.03 -1.65
N PHE A 34 -2.49 -4.93 -0.96
CA PHE A 34 -2.06 -6.33 -0.79
C PHE A 34 -3.26 -7.27 -0.62
N GLY A 35 -3.03 -8.58 -0.79
CA GLY A 35 -4.09 -9.57 -0.62
C GLY A 35 -4.49 -9.71 0.84
N THR A 36 -5.79 -9.74 1.14
CA THR A 36 -6.29 -9.87 2.51
C THR A 36 -5.67 -11.07 3.23
N GLU A 37 -5.40 -10.90 4.52
CA GLU A 37 -4.84 -11.91 5.38
C GLU A 37 -5.83 -13.05 5.60
N ASN A 38 -5.33 -14.28 5.57
CA ASN A 38 -6.08 -15.44 6.02
C ASN A 38 -6.26 -15.34 7.55
N PRO A 39 -7.49 -15.46 8.09
CA PRO A 39 -7.76 -15.30 9.51
C PRO A 39 -7.00 -16.26 10.43
N ASP A 40 -6.70 -17.47 9.97
CA ASP A 40 -6.04 -18.51 10.78
C ASP A 40 -4.54 -18.27 10.90
N THR A 41 -3.93 -17.68 9.88
CA THR A 41 -2.46 -17.50 9.81
C THR A 41 -2.01 -16.05 9.99
N GLY A 42 -2.92 -15.08 9.85
CA GLY A 42 -2.60 -13.65 9.81
C GLY A 42 -1.75 -13.23 8.61
N LYS A 43 -1.54 -14.11 7.62
CA LYS A 43 -0.71 -13.85 6.43
C LYS A 43 -1.58 -13.63 5.21
N SER A 44 -1.14 -12.75 4.31
CA SER A 44 -1.77 -12.57 3.00
C SER A 44 -1.94 -13.91 2.27
N TRP A 45 -3.07 -14.11 1.58
CA TRP A 45 -3.23 -15.24 0.67
C TRP A 45 -2.28 -15.18 -0.54
N CYS A 46 -1.67 -14.02 -0.80
CA CYS A 46 -0.74 -13.79 -1.90
C CYS A 46 0.71 -14.06 -1.47
N PRO A 47 1.42 -15.02 -2.08
CA PRO A 47 2.80 -15.34 -1.72
C PRO A 47 3.77 -14.16 -1.84
N ASP A 48 3.62 -13.32 -2.87
CA ASP A 48 4.48 -12.15 -3.07
C ASP A 48 4.25 -11.11 -1.97
N CYS A 49 3.01 -10.94 -1.51
CA CYS A 49 2.71 -10.08 -0.37
C CYS A 49 3.36 -10.62 0.91
N VAL A 50 3.32 -11.93 1.15
CA VAL A 50 3.97 -12.55 2.31
C VAL A 50 5.49 -12.35 2.28
N LYS A 51 6.11 -12.41 1.10
CA LYS A 51 7.54 -12.18 0.93
C LYS A 51 7.91 -10.70 1.14
N ALA A 52 7.11 -9.78 0.61
CA ALA A 52 7.38 -8.35 0.64
C ALA A 52 7.11 -7.70 2.01
N ASP A 53 6.06 -8.11 2.71
CA ASP A 53 5.61 -7.51 3.98
C ASP A 53 6.73 -7.28 5.02
N PRO A 54 7.56 -8.28 5.38
CA PRO A 54 8.62 -8.06 6.38
C PRO A 54 9.67 -7.03 5.91
N LEU A 55 9.96 -6.97 4.59
CA LEU A 55 10.93 -6.03 4.03
C LEU A 55 10.35 -4.61 3.99
N ILE A 56 9.08 -4.48 3.59
CA ILE A 56 8.36 -3.20 3.61
C ILE A 56 8.34 -2.65 5.04
N ARG A 57 7.95 -3.46 6.03
CA ARG A 57 7.87 -3.04 7.44
C ARG A 57 9.24 -2.61 7.98
N LYS A 58 10.29 -3.38 7.69
CA LYS A 58 11.67 -3.06 8.07
C LYS A 58 12.09 -1.69 7.51
N HIS A 59 12.01 -1.48 6.20
CA HIS A 59 12.46 -0.23 5.60
C HIS A 59 11.55 0.96 5.92
N LEU A 60 10.26 0.73 6.14
CA LEU A 60 9.36 1.77 6.65
C LEU A 60 9.77 2.25 8.04
N GLU A 61 10.28 1.36 8.90
CA GLU A 61 10.76 1.72 10.23
C GLU A 61 12.16 2.36 10.20
N GLU A 62 13.07 1.82 9.39
CA GLU A 62 14.47 2.25 9.34
C GLU A 62 14.68 3.52 8.49
N ASP A 63 14.02 3.62 7.34
CA ASP A 63 14.36 4.59 6.29
C ASP A 63 13.30 5.69 6.09
N ALA A 64 12.05 5.47 6.51
CA ALA A 64 11.00 6.46 6.28
C ALA A 64 11.15 7.67 7.21
N PRO A 65 10.86 8.89 6.72
CA PRO A 65 10.86 10.08 7.55
C PRO A 65 9.95 9.94 8.78
N VAL A 66 10.37 10.57 9.88
CA VAL A 66 9.60 10.57 11.13
C VAL A 66 8.19 11.09 10.89
N ASN A 67 7.20 10.46 11.52
CA ASN A 67 5.77 10.74 11.37
C ASN A 67 5.18 10.39 9.99
N SER A 68 5.87 9.56 9.20
CA SER A 68 5.24 8.98 8.01
C SER A 68 3.99 8.17 8.36
N VAL A 69 3.08 8.04 7.41
CA VAL A 69 1.84 7.30 7.52
C VAL A 69 1.85 6.15 6.53
N LEU A 70 1.51 4.94 6.98
CA LEU A 70 1.20 3.81 6.12
C LEU A 70 -0.31 3.56 6.13
N ILE A 71 -0.89 3.53 4.94
CA ILE A 71 -2.28 3.15 4.71
C ILE A 71 -2.28 1.73 4.14
N GLU A 72 -2.78 0.78 4.93
CA GLU A 72 -2.92 -0.62 4.55
C GLU A 72 -4.29 -0.84 3.90
N VAL A 73 -4.28 -1.38 2.67
CA VAL A 73 -5.48 -1.55 1.83
C VAL A 73 -5.54 -3.02 1.36
N PRO A 74 -6.28 -3.87 2.08
CA PRO A 74 -6.56 -5.22 1.63
C PRO A 74 -7.47 -5.16 0.40
N VAL A 75 -7.06 -5.83 -0.68
CA VAL A 75 -7.80 -5.77 -1.97
C VAL A 75 -8.95 -6.79 -2.05
N GLY A 76 -9.20 -7.51 -0.96
CA GLY A 76 -10.15 -8.62 -0.87
C GLY A 76 -9.47 -9.98 -0.80
N THR A 77 -10.32 -11.00 -0.70
CA THR A 77 -9.95 -12.42 -0.82
C THR A 77 -9.35 -12.73 -2.19
N ARG A 78 -8.78 -13.93 -2.33
CA ARG A 78 -8.18 -14.35 -3.60
C ARG A 78 -9.22 -14.36 -4.73
N GLU A 79 -10.43 -14.79 -4.43
CA GLU A 79 -11.56 -14.95 -5.36
C GLU A 79 -12.12 -13.61 -5.83
N GLU A 80 -12.02 -12.57 -4.99
CA GLU A 80 -12.44 -11.19 -5.27
C GLU A 80 -11.39 -10.41 -6.09
N TYR A 81 -10.15 -10.90 -6.17
CA TYR A 81 -9.06 -10.20 -6.85
C TYR A 81 -8.48 -10.95 -8.06
N LYS A 82 -8.15 -12.23 -7.91
CA LYS A 82 -7.43 -12.99 -8.94
C LYS A 82 -8.36 -13.26 -10.14
N GLY A 83 -7.98 -12.72 -11.30
CA GLY A 83 -8.79 -12.86 -12.52
C GLY A 83 -10.07 -12.00 -12.52
N ARG A 84 -10.22 -11.07 -11.57
CA ARG A 84 -11.35 -10.13 -11.49
C ARG A 84 -10.94 -8.78 -12.06
N PRO A 85 -11.27 -8.46 -13.33
CA PRO A 85 -10.96 -7.16 -13.93
C PRO A 85 -11.81 -6.03 -13.32
N ASP A 86 -12.94 -6.39 -12.73
CA ASP A 86 -13.92 -5.54 -12.07
C ASP A 86 -13.59 -5.24 -10.60
N ASN A 87 -12.48 -5.75 -10.07
CA ASN A 87 -12.03 -5.38 -8.73
C ASN A 87 -11.88 -3.85 -8.64
N PRO A 88 -12.46 -3.20 -7.63
CA PRO A 88 -12.65 -1.75 -7.65
C PRO A 88 -11.32 -0.99 -7.65
N TYR A 89 -10.26 -1.52 -7.04
CA TYR A 89 -8.93 -0.91 -7.07
C TYR A 89 -8.24 -0.99 -8.45
N ARG A 90 -8.64 -1.94 -9.31
CA ARG A 90 -8.20 -1.99 -10.72
C ARG A 90 -8.83 -0.89 -11.56
N LEU A 91 -10.08 -0.56 -11.26
CA LEU A 91 -10.86 0.45 -11.97
C LEU A 91 -10.69 1.86 -11.37
N HIS A 92 -10.19 1.96 -10.14
CA HIS A 92 -10.03 3.22 -9.45
C HIS A 92 -9.14 4.19 -10.25
N PRO A 93 -9.60 5.42 -10.53
CA PRO A 93 -9.00 6.30 -11.53
C PRO A 93 -7.55 6.67 -11.22
N ARG A 94 -7.20 6.78 -9.93
CA ARG A 94 -5.84 7.06 -9.47
C ARG A 94 -5.01 5.81 -9.20
N ILE A 95 -5.62 4.70 -8.80
CA ILE A 95 -4.84 3.50 -8.41
C ILE A 95 -4.55 2.66 -9.65
N GLN A 96 -5.55 2.35 -10.47
CA GLN A 96 -5.40 1.51 -11.66
C GLN A 96 -4.57 0.25 -11.39
N LEU A 97 -4.93 -0.49 -10.33
CA LEU A 97 -4.12 -1.56 -9.77
C LEU A 97 -3.83 -2.65 -10.81
N LYS A 98 -2.55 -2.89 -11.09
CA LYS A 98 -2.11 -3.93 -12.04
C LYS A 98 -1.87 -5.26 -11.33
N SER A 99 -1.16 -5.21 -10.22
CA SER A 99 -0.74 -6.39 -9.46
C SER A 99 -0.55 -6.06 -7.97
N ILE A 100 -0.40 -7.09 -7.15
CA ILE A 100 -0.14 -6.96 -5.70
C ILE A 100 1.11 -7.76 -5.34
N PRO A 101 1.89 -7.34 -4.33
CA PRO A 101 1.74 -6.07 -3.59
C PRO A 101 2.04 -4.86 -4.49
N THR A 102 1.35 -3.74 -4.25
CA THR A 102 1.70 -2.43 -4.83
C THR A 102 1.85 -1.44 -3.70
N LEU A 103 3.01 -0.80 -3.59
CA LEU A 103 3.30 0.25 -2.63
C LEU A 103 3.37 1.60 -3.37
N ILE A 104 2.61 2.59 -2.93
CA ILE A 104 2.51 3.90 -3.55
C ILE A 104 2.95 4.97 -2.56
N LYS A 105 3.84 5.89 -2.96
CA LYS A 105 4.09 7.13 -2.24
C LYS A 105 3.02 8.12 -2.70
N TRP A 106 2.05 8.38 -1.84
CA TRP A 106 0.86 9.15 -2.14
C TRP A 106 1.12 10.64 -1.96
N THR A 107 1.11 11.38 -3.06
CA THR A 107 1.45 12.80 -3.10
C THR A 107 0.21 13.68 -3.37
N GLU A 108 0.35 15.00 -3.27
CA GLU A 108 -0.76 15.91 -3.60
C GLU A 108 -1.11 15.87 -5.10
N ASN A 109 -0.12 15.60 -5.97
CA ASN A 109 -0.31 15.46 -7.42
C ASN A 109 -0.13 13.99 -7.85
N VAL A 110 -1.19 13.36 -8.38
CA VAL A 110 -1.14 11.97 -8.87
C VAL A 110 0.01 11.68 -9.84
N GLU A 111 0.41 12.66 -10.66
CA GLU A 111 1.49 12.50 -11.64
C GLU A 111 2.87 12.34 -10.97
N THR A 112 3.00 12.74 -9.71
CA THR A 112 4.23 12.62 -8.91
C THR A 112 4.22 11.41 -7.98
N ASP A 113 3.17 10.61 -7.98
CA ASP A 113 3.11 9.36 -7.21
C ASP A 113 4.19 8.39 -7.70
N LYS A 114 5.03 7.90 -6.79
CA LYS A 114 5.99 6.82 -7.06
C LYS A 114 5.41 5.49 -6.63
N ARG A 115 5.79 4.40 -7.31
CA ARG A 115 5.28 3.06 -7.03
C ARG A 115 6.38 2.01 -7.05
N LEU A 116 6.23 1.02 -6.19
CA LEU A 116 6.88 -0.28 -6.31
C LEU A 116 5.78 -1.33 -6.53
N VAL A 117 6.01 -2.26 -7.44
CA VAL A 117 5.04 -3.28 -7.83
C VAL A 117 5.67 -4.67 -7.77
N GLU A 118 4.93 -5.64 -7.21
CA GLU A 118 5.29 -7.06 -7.13
C GLU A 118 6.70 -7.29 -6.56
N GLU A 119 7.63 -7.74 -7.40
CA GLU A 119 9.00 -8.07 -6.99
C GLU A 119 9.76 -6.84 -6.49
N GLU A 120 9.42 -5.64 -6.97
CA GLU A 120 10.04 -4.40 -6.52
C GLU A 120 9.78 -4.15 -5.03
N CYS A 121 8.61 -4.57 -4.54
CA CYS A 121 8.25 -4.51 -3.11
C CYS A 121 9.06 -5.49 -2.24
N ALA A 122 9.89 -6.34 -2.84
CA ALA A 122 10.74 -7.31 -2.14
C ALA A 122 12.24 -7.09 -2.41
N ARG A 123 12.63 -5.89 -2.87
CA ARG A 123 14.03 -5.53 -3.15
C ARG A 123 14.50 -4.46 -2.16
N ASP A 124 15.40 -4.81 -1.24
CA ASP A 124 15.93 -3.92 -0.20
C ASP A 124 16.40 -2.57 -0.76
N ASN A 125 17.17 -2.59 -1.85
CA ASN A 125 17.73 -1.36 -2.43
C ASN A 125 16.65 -0.42 -3.00
N LEU A 126 15.53 -0.96 -3.48
CA LEU A 126 14.43 -0.16 -3.99
C LEU A 126 13.57 0.36 -2.84
N LEU A 127 13.27 -0.48 -1.85
CA LEU A 127 12.50 -0.08 -0.67
C LEU A 127 13.21 1.02 0.12
N SER A 128 14.51 0.87 0.36
CA SER A 128 15.30 1.88 1.06
C SER A 128 15.26 3.22 0.33
N ALA A 129 15.55 3.23 -0.98
CA ALA A 129 15.47 4.44 -1.79
C ALA A 129 14.05 5.02 -1.87
N PHE A 130 13.02 4.18 -1.83
CA PHE A 130 11.63 4.60 -1.91
C PHE A 130 11.15 5.29 -0.64
N PHE A 131 11.56 4.78 0.52
CA PHE A 131 11.19 5.34 1.82
C PHE A 131 12.03 6.56 2.21
N SER A 132 13.32 6.61 1.83
CA SER A 132 14.19 7.76 2.12
C SER A 132 13.94 8.99 1.24
N ALA A 133 13.32 8.82 0.07
CA ALA A 133 12.96 9.91 -0.84
C ALA A 133 11.74 10.68 -0.34
#